data_AF-A0A840KC06-F1
#
_entry.id   AF-A0A840KC06-F1
#
_cell.length_a   1.000
_cell.length_b   1.000
_cell.length_c   1.000
_cell.angle_alpha   90.00
_cell.angle_beta   90.00
_cell.angle_gamma   90.00
#
_symmetry.space_group_name_H-M   'P 1'
#
loop_
_entity.id
_entity.type
_entity.pdbx_description
1 polymer ?
#
loop_
_entity_poly.entity_id
_entity_poly.type
_entity_poly.pdbx_seq_one_letter_code
_entity_poly.pdbx_strand_id
1 'polypeptide(L)'
;MVRRIILSLFLVVAGIIIWYLSNRICSHDLRFYYGKDNGYFIRVESICILSSIFWIIMSDYSRIKSKIMLIITGVFLSITGFIVGAFSSIISYLIMTGISNDNCKTQVIFHILACLIFMTIFYLINRWRNKKTVMDTK
;
A
#
# COMPACT_ATOMS: atom_id res chain seq x y z
N MET A 1 -4.90 21.31 1.54
CA MET A 1 -5.04 20.83 2.94
C MET A 1 -5.75 19.48 3.02
N VAL A 2 -6.90 19.30 2.37
CA VAL A 2 -7.69 18.04 2.37
C VAL A 2 -6.86 16.78 2.08
N ARG A 3 -6.03 16.74 1.03
CA ARG A 3 -5.18 15.57 0.73
C ARG A 3 -4.18 15.22 1.84
N ARG A 4 -3.69 16.21 2.60
CA ARG A 4 -2.80 15.95 3.74
C ARG A 4 -3.56 15.30 4.89
N ILE A 5 -4.80 15.75 5.14
CA ILE A 5 -5.68 15.16 6.16
C ILE A 5 -6.04 13.71 5.78
N ILE A 6 -6.39 13.45 4.52
CA ILE A 6 -6.67 12.10 4.02
C ILE A 6 -5.44 11.19 4.20
N LEU A 7 -4.25 11.68 3.85
CA LEU A 7 -3.00 10.94 4.07
C LEU A 7 -2.77 10.64 5.55
N SER A 8 -2.94 11.62 6.43
CA SER A 8 -2.79 11.42 7.88
C SER A 8 -3.77 10.38 8.42
N LEU A 9 -5.05 10.44 8.01
CA LEU A 9 -6.06 9.44 8.38
C LEU A 9 -5.70 8.05 7.87
N PHE A 10 -5.25 7.95 6.61
CA PHE A 10 -4.79 6.68 6.05
C PHE A 10 -3.63 6.09 6.85
N LEU A 11 -2.64 6.90 7.23
CA LEU A 11 -1.51 6.44 8.03
C LEU A 11 -1.93 5.92 9.41
N VAL A 12 -2.91 6.57 10.06
CA VAL A 12 -3.47 6.09 11.34
C VAL A 12 -4.15 4.74 11.15
N VAL A 13 -5.01 4.60 10.14
CA VAL A 13 -5.72 3.33 9.85
C VAL A 13 -4.73 2.22 9.49
N ALA A 14 -3.74 2.51 8.64
CA ALA A 14 -2.69 1.58 8.29
C ALA A 14 -1.89 1.14 9.53
N GLY A 15 -1.56 2.09 10.43
CA GLY A 15 -0.89 1.79 11.69
C GLY A 15 -1.69 0.84 12.59
N ILE A 16 -3.01 1.04 12.71
CA ILE A 16 -3.90 0.15 13.47
C ILE A 16 -3.90 -1.26 12.87
N ILE A 17 -4.01 -1.38 11.54
CA ILE A 17 -4.00 -2.67 10.83
C ILE A 17 -2.66 -3.39 11.04
N ILE A 18 -1.54 -2.68 10.87
CA ILE A 18 -0.20 -3.25 11.05
C ILE A 18 -0.01 -3.73 12.49
N TRP A 19 -0.44 -2.95 13.48
CA TRP A 19 -0.38 -3.33 14.88
C TRP A 19 -1.24 -4.57 15.18
N TYR A 20 -2.47 -4.60 14.68
CA TYR A 20 -3.36 -5.75 14.85
C TYR A 20 -2.79 -7.03 14.24
N LEU A 21 -2.32 -6.97 12.99
CA LEU A 21 -1.71 -8.11 12.30
C LEU A 21 -0.44 -8.58 13.00
N SER A 22 0.45 -7.67 13.39
CA SER A 22 1.68 -8.03 14.09
C SER A 22 1.38 -8.76 15.40
N ASN A 23 0.42 -8.28 16.19
CA ASN A 23 0.03 -8.95 17.43
C ASN A 23 -0.51 -10.37 17.17
N ARG A 24 -1.36 -10.53 16.15
CA ARG A 24 -1.95 -11.84 15.80
C ARG A 24 -0.91 -12.84 15.30
N ILE A 25 0.05 -12.39 14.49
CA ILE A 25 1.13 -13.23 13.99
C ILE A 25 2.06 -13.62 15.15
N CYS A 26 2.38 -12.67 16.04
CA CYS A 26 3.24 -12.92 17.20
C CYS A 26 2.61 -13.80 18.28
N SER A 27 1.28 -13.77 18.41
CA SER A 27 0.55 -14.70 19.27
C SER A 27 0.44 -16.12 18.69
N HIS A 28 1.07 -16.41 17.54
CA HIS A 28 1.06 -17.70 16.86
C HIS A 28 -0.38 -18.22 16.59
N ASP A 29 -1.31 -17.31 16.29
CA ASP A 29 -2.68 -17.68 15.95
C ASP A 29 -2.66 -18.42 14.60
N LEU A 30 -3.07 -19.69 14.58
CA LEU A 30 -3.01 -20.58 13.43
C LEU A 30 -3.81 -20.07 12.21
N ARG A 31 -4.78 -19.16 12.42
CA ARG A 31 -5.50 -18.50 11.32
C ARG A 31 -4.64 -17.48 10.59
N PHE A 32 -3.59 -16.98 11.25
CA PHE A 32 -2.67 -15.97 10.74
C PHE A 32 -1.27 -16.52 10.48
N TYR A 33 -0.96 -17.67 11.07
CA TYR A 33 0.30 -18.36 11.00
C TYR A 33 0.07 -19.70 10.30
N TYR A 34 0.19 -19.75 8.97
CA TYR A 34 0.11 -20.99 8.19
C TYR A 34 1.32 -21.92 8.41
N GLY A 35 1.73 -22.14 9.66
CA GLY A 35 2.80 -23.04 10.09
C GLY A 35 4.23 -22.66 9.66
N LYS A 36 4.50 -22.52 8.36
CA LYS A 36 5.84 -22.37 7.76
C LYS A 36 6.23 -20.97 7.30
N ASP A 37 5.27 -20.07 7.07
CA ASP A 37 5.53 -18.81 6.36
C ASP A 37 5.66 -17.58 7.27
N ASN A 38 5.67 -17.74 8.60
CA ASN A 38 5.68 -16.64 9.59
C ASN A 38 4.68 -15.53 9.26
N GLY A 39 3.48 -15.90 8.80
CA GLY A 39 2.42 -14.97 8.38
C GLY A 39 2.74 -14.12 7.15
N TYR A 40 3.80 -14.40 6.39
CA TYR A 40 4.25 -13.59 5.24
C TYR A 40 3.14 -13.34 4.20
N PHE A 41 2.38 -14.38 3.82
CA PHE A 41 1.29 -14.22 2.86
C PHE A 41 0.24 -13.19 3.29
N ILE A 42 -0.19 -13.24 4.55
CA ILE A 42 -1.16 -12.28 5.10
C ILE A 42 -0.58 -10.87 5.14
N ARG A 43 0.72 -10.74 5.42
CA ARG A 43 1.42 -9.45 5.34
C ARG A 43 1.35 -8.89 3.91
N VAL A 44 1.71 -9.70 2.91
CA VAL A 44 1.63 -9.31 1.48
C VAL A 44 0.19 -8.93 1.10
N GLU A 45 -0.79 -9.75 1.46
CA GLU A 45 -2.20 -9.49 1.18
C GLU A 45 -2.66 -8.14 1.78
N SER A 46 -2.30 -7.87 3.03
CA SER A 46 -2.63 -6.61 3.69
C SER A 46 -2.01 -5.40 2.99
N ILE A 47 -0.76 -5.52 2.51
CA ILE A 47 -0.08 -4.45 1.75
C ILE A 47 -0.78 -4.21 0.42
N CYS A 48 -1.17 -5.29 -0.29
CA CYS A 48 -1.91 -5.17 -1.54
C CYS A 48 -3.27 -4.48 -1.35
N ILE A 49 -3.99 -4.78 -0.27
CA ILE A 49 -5.25 -4.12 0.07
C ILE A 49 -5.01 -2.64 0.43
N LEU A 50 -4.05 -2.36 1.32
CA LEU A 50 -3.71 -0.99 1.72
C LEU A 50 -3.28 -0.14 0.54
N SER A 51 -2.44 -0.68 -0.35
CA SER A 51 -1.99 0.00 -1.56
C SER A 51 -3.14 0.26 -2.54
N SER A 52 -4.04 -0.71 -2.74
CA SER A 52 -5.26 -0.53 -3.54
C SER A 52 -6.12 0.64 -3.03
N ILE A 53 -6.41 0.65 -1.72
CA ILE A 53 -7.19 1.71 -1.07
C ILE A 53 -6.47 3.05 -1.21
N PHE A 54 -5.17 3.08 -0.94
CA PHE A 54 -4.34 4.29 -1.04
C PHE A 54 -4.42 4.91 -2.44
N TRP A 55 -4.26 4.09 -3.48
CA TRP A 55 -4.31 4.52 -4.87
C TRP A 55 -5.66 5.09 -5.26
N ILE A 56 -6.75 4.51 -4.76
CA ILE A 56 -8.10 5.06 -4.95
C ILE A 56 -8.20 6.42 -4.24
N ILE A 57 -7.98 6.48 -2.93
CA ILE A 57 -8.28 7.70 -2.14
C ILE A 57 -7.38 8.89 -2.49
N MET A 58 -6.14 8.65 -2.93
CA MET A 58 -5.18 9.72 -3.22
C MET A 58 -5.21 10.20 -4.67
N SER A 59 -5.88 9.48 -5.57
CA SER A 59 -5.97 9.87 -6.97
C SER A 59 -6.82 11.13 -7.17
N ASP A 60 -6.57 11.81 -8.28
CA ASP A 60 -7.31 13.01 -8.64
C ASP A 60 -8.52 12.66 -9.52
N TYR A 61 -9.72 12.88 -9.00
CA TYR A 61 -10.98 12.64 -9.71
C TYR A 61 -11.61 13.91 -10.30
N SER A 62 -10.96 15.08 -10.18
CA SER A 62 -11.54 16.39 -10.56
C SER A 62 -12.03 16.48 -12.00
N ARG A 63 -11.47 15.67 -12.91
CA ARG A 63 -11.83 15.66 -14.34
C ARG A 63 -12.99 14.73 -14.70
N ILE A 64 -13.44 13.90 -13.76
CA ILE A 64 -14.43 12.86 -14.02
C ILE A 64 -15.82 13.36 -13.65
N LYS A 65 -16.66 13.62 -14.66
CA LYS A 65 -18.02 14.14 -14.47
C LYS A 65 -19.08 13.03 -14.35
N SER A 66 -18.82 11.85 -14.92
CA SER A 66 -19.77 10.73 -14.92
C SER A 66 -19.52 9.76 -13.77
N LYS A 67 -20.58 9.36 -13.06
CA LYS A 67 -20.53 8.36 -11.98
C LYS A 67 -19.99 7.01 -12.46
N ILE A 68 -20.35 6.59 -13.68
CA ILE A 68 -19.89 5.32 -14.26
C ILE A 68 -18.38 5.37 -14.50
N MET A 69 -17.90 6.48 -15.08
CA MET A 69 -16.46 6.69 -15.31
C MET A 69 -15.68 6.76 -13.99
N LEU A 70 -16.29 7.27 -12.92
CA LEU A 70 -15.68 7.27 -11.59
C LEU A 70 -15.47 5.85 -11.05
N ILE A 71 -16.47 4.98 -11.18
CA ILE A 71 -16.37 3.57 -10.77
C ILE A 71 -15.29 2.86 -11.59
N ILE A 72 -15.35 2.97 -12.92
CA ILE A 72 -14.38 2.32 -13.83
C ILE A 72 -12.95 2.79 -13.48
N THR A 73 -12.75 4.09 -13.32
CA THR A 73 -11.44 4.65 -12.94
C THR A 73 -11.00 4.14 -11.57
N GLY A 74 -11.93 4.05 -10.61
CA GLY A 74 -11.66 3.47 -9.28
C GLY A 74 -11.18 2.02 -9.35
N VAL A 75 -11.81 1.19 -10.19
CA VAL A 75 -11.40 -0.21 -10.40
C VAL A 75 -10.00 -0.29 -10.99
N PHE A 76 -9.70 0.50 -12.03
CA PHE A 76 -8.34 0.54 -12.60
C PHE A 76 -7.29 1.02 -11.60
N LEU A 77 -7.62 2.02 -10.78
CA LEU A 77 -6.74 2.52 -9.72
C LEU A 77 -6.52 1.47 -8.62
N SER A 78 -7.56 0.70 -8.28
CA SER A 78 -7.43 -0.41 -7.33
C SER A 78 -6.50 -1.50 -7.88
N ILE A 79 -6.66 -1.90 -9.14
CA ILE A 79 -5.83 -2.95 -9.77
C ILE A 79 -4.36 -2.49 -9.85
N THR A 80 -4.13 -1.24 -10.27
CA THR A 80 -2.77 -0.68 -10.31
C THR A 80 -2.17 -0.59 -8.90
N GLY A 81 -2.94 -0.15 -7.90
CA GLY A 81 -2.53 -0.17 -6.51
C GLY A 81 -2.20 -1.58 -6.00
N PHE A 82 -2.99 -2.59 -6.35
CA PHE A 82 -2.74 -3.99 -6.00
C PHE A 82 -1.41 -4.48 -6.56
N ILE A 83 -1.15 -4.26 -7.85
CA ILE A 83 0.10 -4.66 -8.53
C ILE A 83 1.30 -3.97 -7.88
N VAL A 84 1.19 -2.66 -7.61
CA VAL A 84 2.24 -1.88 -6.95
C VAL A 84 2.47 -2.36 -5.51
N GLY A 85 1.41 -2.75 -4.79
CA GLY A 85 1.50 -3.32 -3.44
C GLY A 85 2.23 -4.66 -3.43
N ALA A 86 1.93 -5.54 -4.38
CA ALA A 86 2.63 -6.81 -4.56
C ALA A 86 4.12 -6.59 -4.85
N PHE A 87 4.44 -5.69 -5.78
CA PHE A 87 5.82 -5.35 -6.11
C PHE A 87 6.58 -4.72 -4.92
N SER A 88 5.92 -3.83 -4.18
CA SER A 88 6.50 -3.20 -2.97
C SER A 88 6.77 -4.23 -1.87
N SER A 89 5.92 -5.24 -1.75
CA SER A 89 6.11 -6.36 -0.82
C SER A 89 7.33 -7.22 -1.22
N ILE A 90 7.48 -7.52 -2.52
CA ILE A 90 8.64 -8.26 -3.04
C ILE A 90 9.94 -7.49 -2.76
N ILE A 91 9.98 -6.18 -3.07
CA ILE A 91 11.15 -5.35 -2.77
C ILE A 91 11.45 -5.35 -1.28
N SER A 92 10.42 -5.16 -0.43
CA SER A 92 10.60 -5.13 1.02
C SER A 92 11.14 -6.45 1.54
N TYR A 93 10.68 -7.57 1.00
CA TYR A 93 11.21 -8.89 1.33
C TYR A 93 12.67 -9.02 0.94
N LEU A 94 13.05 -8.63 -0.29
CA LEU A 94 14.44 -8.66 -0.75
C LEU A 94 15.37 -7.74 0.04
N ILE A 95 14.88 -6.63 0.59
CA ILE A 95 15.66 -5.78 1.50
C ILE A 95 15.82 -6.46 2.87
N MET A 96 14.80 -7.18 3.32
CA MET A 96 14.76 -7.83 4.63
C MET A 96 15.40 -9.22 4.67
N THR A 97 15.75 -9.85 3.54
CA THR A 97 16.34 -11.20 3.48
C THR A 97 17.66 -11.35 4.25
N GLY A 98 18.33 -10.25 4.60
CA GLY A 98 19.52 -10.25 5.46
C GLY A 98 19.25 -10.07 6.96
N ILE A 99 17.99 -9.91 7.37
CA ILE A 99 17.59 -9.65 8.77
C ILE A 99 16.68 -10.80 9.21
N SER A 100 16.99 -11.44 10.33
CA SER A 100 16.21 -12.58 10.86
C SER A 100 14.72 -12.21 10.95
N ASN A 101 13.89 -12.85 10.12
CA ASN A 101 12.51 -12.44 9.87
C ASN A 101 11.50 -12.96 10.93
N ASP A 102 12.03 -13.50 12.03
CA ASP A 102 11.26 -14.24 13.04
C ASP A 102 10.76 -13.35 14.19
N ASN A 103 11.22 -12.10 14.25
CA ASN A 103 10.87 -11.19 15.34
C ASN A 103 9.67 -10.29 15.00
N CYS A 104 8.80 -10.02 15.97
CA CYS A 104 7.67 -9.08 15.78
C CYS A 104 8.09 -7.72 15.22
N LYS A 105 9.27 -7.23 15.63
CA LYS A 105 9.83 -5.96 15.16
C LYS A 105 10.11 -5.96 13.66
N THR A 106 10.63 -7.05 13.11
CA THR A 106 10.95 -7.14 11.68
C THR A 106 9.68 -7.21 10.83
N GLN A 107 8.61 -7.77 11.36
CA GLN A 107 7.30 -7.78 10.71
C GLN A 107 6.69 -6.38 10.56
N VAL A 108 6.82 -5.53 11.59
CA VAL A 108 6.37 -4.12 11.52
C VAL A 108 7.22 -3.33 10.54
N ILE A 109 8.55 -3.50 10.59
CA ILE A 109 9.49 -2.84 9.67
C ILE A 109 9.16 -3.19 8.21
N PHE A 110 8.86 -4.47 7.93
CA PHE A 110 8.45 -4.92 6.59
C PHE A 110 7.23 -4.14 6.06
N HIS A 111 6.18 -3.99 6.87
CA HIS A 111 4.99 -3.23 6.44
C HIS A 111 5.27 -1.75 6.25
N ILE A 112 6.03 -1.14 7.16
CA ILE A 112 6.40 0.27 7.05
C ILE A 112 7.18 0.50 5.75
N LEU A 113 8.16 -0.36 5.46
CA LEU A 113 8.98 -0.28 4.27
C LEU A 113 8.13 -0.40 3.00
N ALA A 114 7.26 -1.40 2.94
CA ALA A 114 6.36 -1.58 1.80
C ALA A 114 5.42 -0.39 1.60
N CYS A 115 4.91 0.18 2.70
CA CYS A 115 4.10 1.39 2.69
C CYS A 115 4.85 2.58 2.11
N LEU A 116 6.09 2.82 2.56
CA LEU A 116 6.92 3.89 2.03
C LEU A 116 7.18 3.70 0.54
N ILE A 117 7.45 2.48 0.09
CA ILE A 117 7.72 2.17 -1.32
C ILE A 117 6.48 2.46 -2.18
N PHE A 118 5.30 1.91 -1.87
CA PHE A 118 4.13 2.15 -2.72
C PHE A 118 3.70 3.61 -2.73
N MET A 119 3.83 4.31 -1.59
CA MET A 119 3.53 5.75 -1.52
C MET A 119 4.51 6.55 -2.38
N THR A 120 5.80 6.22 -2.33
CA THR A 120 6.82 6.87 -3.15
C THR A 120 6.54 6.65 -4.64
N ILE A 121 6.24 5.41 -5.05
CA ILE A 121 5.88 5.07 -6.43
C ILE A 121 4.67 5.90 -6.89
N PHE A 122 3.62 5.97 -6.06
CA PHE A 122 2.42 6.77 -6.38
C PHE A 122 2.79 8.24 -6.63
N TYR A 123 3.56 8.87 -5.75
CA TYR A 123 3.95 10.27 -5.91
C TYR A 123 4.85 10.51 -7.12
N LEU A 124 5.75 9.58 -7.44
CA LEU A 124 6.60 9.66 -8.64
C LEU A 124 5.75 9.60 -9.93
N ILE A 125 4.83 8.64 -10.01
CA ILE A 125 3.93 8.49 -11.16
C ILE A 125 3.05 9.73 -11.31
N ASN A 126 2.48 10.23 -10.21
CA ASN A 126 1.63 11.41 -10.24
C ASN A 126 2.40 12.68 -10.67
N ARG A 127 3.65 12.83 -10.19
CA ARG A 127 4.55 13.92 -10.63
C ARG A 127 4.83 13.84 -12.13
N TRP A 128 5.08 12.65 -12.65
CA TRP A 128 5.35 12.44 -14.07
C TRP A 128 4.13 12.77 -14.95
N ARG A 129 2.93 12.35 -14.54
CA ARG A 129 1.66 12.69 -15.22
C ARG A 129 1.45 14.21 -15.30
N ASN A 130 1.69 14.93 -14.20
CA ASN A 130 1.51 16.38 -14.17
C ASN A 130 2.50 17.12 -15.07
N LYS A 131 3.76 16.65 -15.18
CA LYS A 131 4.73 17.25 -16.11
C LYS A 131 4.28 17.11 -17.56
N LYS A 132 3.79 15.93 -17.95
CA LYS A 132 3.31 15.67 -19.31
C LYS A 132 2.17 16.62 -19.70
N THR A 133 1.18 16.80 -18.81
CA THR A 133 0.05 17.71 -19.09
C THR A 133 0.45 19.17 -19.29
N VAL A 134 1.58 19.64 -18.72
CA VAL A 134 2.05 21.02 -18.91
C VAL A 134 2.75 21.21 -20.25
N MET A 135 3.39 20.16 -20.78
CA MET A 135 4.05 20.21 -22.09
C MET A 135 3.04 20.17 -23.23
N ASP A 136 1.95 19.42 -23.08
CA ASP A 136 0.91 19.30 -24.12
C ASP A 136 0.05 20.60 -24.27
N THR A 137 0.17 21.55 -23.34
CA THR A 137 -0.56 22.84 -23.35
C THR A 137 0.25 24.04 -23.86
N LYS A 138 1.50 23.83 -24.28
CA LYS A 138 2.37 24.86 -24.86
C LYS A 138 2.56 24.61 -26.35
#